data_AF-A0A0J0YEI7-F1
#
_entry.id   AF-A0A0J0YEI7-F1
#
_cell.length_a   1.000
_cell.length_b   1.000
_cell.length_c   1.000
_cell.angle_alpha   90.00
_cell.angle_beta   90.00
_cell.angle_gamma   90.00
#
_symmetry.space_group_name_H-M   'P 1'
#
loop_
_entity.id
_entity.type
_entity.pdbx_description
1 polymer ?
#
loop_
_entity_poly.entity_id
_entity_poly.type
_entity_poly.pdbx_seq_one_letter_code
_entity_poly.pdbx_strand_id
1 'polypeptide(L)'
;MRSENKITLYSIIAGVFVCSLFPFLIFSKSLFVDLCTQICNFGLFWTPIFWGILLPLFIVFLFWNTAKKISFSLDQISYLKACSQFSFAVSSKLIVSLFTIYTIGMFVNGISFALRSQIPYQILFTILMILFLSFTLMLLTFLSSLVFIKLSQNPQNLN
;
A
#
# COMPACT_ATOMS: atom_id res chain seq x y z
N MET A 1 -5.49 8.04 25.76
CA MET A 1 -4.02 7.89 25.85
C MET A 1 -3.52 6.44 25.77
N ARG A 2 -3.94 5.47 26.60
CA ARG A 2 -3.35 4.10 26.56
C ARG A 2 -3.81 3.23 25.36
N SER A 3 -5.02 3.44 24.85
CA SER A 3 -5.55 2.75 23.65
C SER A 3 -4.97 3.29 22.33
N GLU A 4 -4.81 4.62 22.23
CA GLU A 4 -4.27 5.31 21.06
C GLU A 4 -2.85 4.85 20.69
N ASN A 5 -1.99 4.63 21.69
CA ASN A 5 -0.64 4.10 21.46
C ASN A 5 -0.65 2.63 21.02
N LYS A 6 -1.58 1.81 21.53
CA LYS A 6 -1.66 0.38 21.20
C LYS A 6 -2.11 0.15 19.76
N ILE A 7 -3.19 0.81 19.32
CA ILE A 7 -3.67 0.67 17.93
C ILE A 7 -2.64 1.19 16.93
N THR A 8 -1.96 2.30 17.27
CA THR A 8 -0.90 2.85 16.44
C THR A 8 0.26 1.87 16.29
N LEU A 9 0.74 1.28 17.39
CA LEU A 9 1.83 0.31 17.38
C LEU A 9 1.46 -0.94 16.59
N TYR A 10 0.29 -1.52 16.81
CA TYR A 10 -0.15 -2.70 16.04
C TYR A 10 -0.36 -2.40 14.56
N SER A 11 -0.82 -1.19 14.21
CA SER A 11 -0.95 -0.78 12.81
C SER A 11 0.41 -0.68 12.09
N ILE A 12 1.46 -0.22 12.79
CA ILE A 12 2.82 -0.16 12.24
C ILE A 12 3.35 -1.58 11.99
N ILE A 13 3.19 -2.48 12.96
CA ILE A 13 3.59 -3.89 12.83
C ILE A 13 2.85 -4.56 11.68
N ALA A 14 1.53 -4.35 11.58
CA ALA A 14 0.72 -4.84 10.48
C ALA A 14 1.18 -4.27 9.13
N GLY A 15 1.48 -2.97 9.07
CA GLY A 15 2.03 -2.33 7.88
C GLY A 15 3.34 -2.97 7.45
N VAL A 16 4.28 -3.19 8.38
CA VAL A 16 5.56 -3.86 8.07
C VAL A 16 5.32 -5.28 7.55
N PHE A 17 4.40 -6.03 8.16
CA PHE A 17 4.07 -7.38 7.71
C PHE A 17 3.46 -7.41 6.31
N VAL A 18 2.51 -6.52 6.02
CA VAL A 18 1.88 -6.42 4.68
C VAL A 18 2.92 -6.00 3.62
N CYS A 19 3.89 -5.17 4.01
CA CYS A 19 4.86 -4.62 3.08
C CYS A 19 6.11 -5.47 2.89
N SER A 20 6.43 -6.39 3.81
CA SER A 20 7.63 -7.24 3.72
C SER A 20 7.63 -8.15 2.49
N LEU A 21 6.44 -8.41 1.93
CA LEU A 21 6.27 -9.12 0.67
C LEU A 21 6.90 -8.37 -0.51
N PHE A 22 6.91 -7.03 -0.52
CA PHE A 22 7.41 -6.23 -1.64
C PHE A 22 8.93 -6.33 -1.82
N PRO A 23 9.77 -6.05 -0.81
CA PRO A 23 11.21 -6.28 -0.89
C PRO A 23 11.52 -7.72 -1.33
N PHE A 24 10.83 -8.71 -0.75
CA PHE A 24 11.04 -10.11 -1.09
C PHE A 24 10.77 -10.38 -2.58
N LEU A 25 9.65 -9.92 -3.12
CA LEU A 25 9.29 -10.13 -4.54
C LEU A 25 10.25 -9.43 -5.51
N ILE A 26 10.78 -8.27 -5.13
CA ILE A 26 11.67 -7.46 -5.98
C ILE A 26 13.09 -8.05 -6.04
N PHE A 27 13.62 -8.50 -4.90
CA PHE A 27 14.98 -9.06 -4.88
C PHE A 27 15.05 -10.51 -5.38
N SER A 28 13.91 -11.17 -5.60
CA SER A 28 13.80 -12.58 -6.03
C SER A 28 14.05 -12.83 -7.54
N LYS A 29 14.50 -11.85 -8.34
CA LYS A 29 14.58 -11.98 -9.82
C LYS A 29 13.28 -12.58 -10.41
N SER A 30 12.14 -11.99 -10.05
CA SER A 30 10.83 -12.47 -10.48
C SER A 30 10.22 -11.55 -11.54
N LEU A 31 9.22 -12.07 -12.29
CA LEU A 31 8.38 -11.29 -13.21
C LEU A 31 7.78 -10.04 -12.56
N PHE A 32 7.75 -9.97 -11.22
CA PHE A 32 7.32 -8.79 -10.48
C PHE A 32 8.17 -7.55 -10.75
N VAL A 33 9.48 -7.69 -10.97
CA VAL A 33 10.37 -6.56 -11.30
C VAL A 33 10.04 -6.00 -12.68
N ASP A 34 9.76 -6.87 -13.64
CA ASP A 34 9.33 -6.49 -14.98
C ASP A 34 7.95 -5.78 -14.94
N LEU A 35 7.06 -6.22 -14.06
CA LEU A 35 5.77 -5.57 -13.83
C LEU A 35 5.95 -4.19 -13.16
N CYS A 36 6.82 -4.07 -12.16
CA CYS A 36 7.14 -2.80 -11.49
C CYS A 36 7.76 -1.77 -12.44
N THR A 37 8.64 -2.21 -13.34
CA THR A 37 9.23 -1.34 -14.38
C THR A 37 8.21 -0.90 -15.42
N GLN A 38 7.19 -1.71 -15.70
CA GLN A 38 6.04 -1.29 -16.54
C GLN A 38 5.11 -0.28 -15.85
N ILE A 39 5.05 -0.29 -14.51
CA ILE A 39 4.35 0.74 -13.73
C ILE A 39 5.15 2.03 -13.68
N CYS A 40 6.44 1.98 -13.35
CA CYS A 40 7.29 3.16 -13.46
C CYS A 40 8.74 2.73 -13.59
N ASN A 41 9.37 3.10 -14.71
CA ASN A 41 10.78 2.90 -14.92
C ASN A 41 11.55 4.07 -14.29
N PHE A 42 12.16 3.83 -13.14
CA PHE A 42 13.06 4.79 -12.48
C PHE A 42 14.53 4.56 -12.89
N GLY A 43 14.80 3.63 -13.80
CA GLY A 43 16.14 3.13 -14.13
C GLY A 43 16.58 1.99 -13.23
N LEU A 44 17.68 1.32 -13.63
CA LEU A 44 18.17 0.08 -13.00
C LEU A 44 18.51 0.26 -11.51
N PHE A 45 19.00 1.43 -11.11
CA PHE A 45 19.41 1.69 -9.73
C PHE A 45 18.23 2.09 -8.82
N TRP A 46 17.37 3.01 -9.30
CA TRP A 46 16.30 3.56 -8.47
C TRP A 46 15.06 2.66 -8.40
N THR A 47 14.83 1.79 -9.38
CA THR A 47 13.64 0.91 -9.39
C THR A 47 13.62 -0.04 -8.19
N PRO A 48 14.69 -0.81 -7.87
CA PRO A 48 14.70 -1.69 -6.70
C PRO A 48 14.60 -0.91 -5.38
N ILE A 49 15.22 0.28 -5.30
CA ILE A 49 15.17 1.15 -4.11
C ILE A 49 13.75 1.65 -3.88
N PHE A 50 13.09 2.13 -4.93
CA PHE A 50 11.74 2.66 -4.83
C PHE A 50 10.75 1.57 -4.39
N TRP A 51 10.71 0.48 -5.13
CA TRP A 51 9.72 -0.56 -4.91
C TRP A 51 10.04 -1.40 -3.66
N GLY A 52 11.33 -1.58 -3.33
CA GLY A 52 11.78 -2.45 -2.23
C GLY A 52 11.99 -1.73 -0.90
N ILE A 53 12.09 -0.39 -0.88
CA ILE A 53 12.33 0.37 0.34
C ILE A 53 11.33 1.51 0.49
N LEU A 54 11.28 2.43 -0.49
CA LEU A 54 10.45 3.64 -0.37
C LEU A 54 8.96 3.32 -0.31
N LEU A 55 8.46 2.42 -1.16
CA LEU A 55 7.06 2.03 -1.18
C LEU A 55 6.64 1.32 0.13
N PRO A 56 7.40 0.33 0.65
CA PRO A 56 7.15 -0.22 1.99
C PRO A 56 7.08 0.83 3.10
N LEU A 57 8.03 1.76 3.14
CA LEU A 57 8.04 2.85 4.13
C LEU A 57 6.80 3.73 3.99
N PHE A 58 6.41 4.06 2.76
CA PHE A 58 5.22 4.84 2.47
C PHE A 58 3.94 4.13 2.95
N ILE A 59 3.81 2.83 2.71
CA ILE A 59 2.65 2.07 3.18
C ILE A 59 2.61 2.02 4.73
N VAL A 60 3.75 1.77 5.40
CA VAL A 60 3.81 1.80 6.87
C VAL A 60 3.38 3.17 7.41
N PHE A 61 3.83 4.25 6.77
CA PHE A 61 3.40 5.61 7.10
C PHE A 61 1.88 5.80 6.91
N LEU A 62 1.30 5.27 5.83
CA LEU A 62 -0.16 5.31 5.60
C LEU A 62 -0.94 4.54 6.67
N PHE A 63 -0.47 3.36 7.07
CA PHE A 63 -1.06 2.56 8.15
C PHE A 63 -1.04 3.36 9.46
N TRP A 64 0.12 3.89 9.84
CA TRP A 64 0.27 4.71 11.03
C TRP A 64 -0.68 5.92 11.01
N ASN A 65 -0.59 6.76 9.98
CA ASN A 65 -1.38 7.98 9.90
C ASN A 65 -2.89 7.69 9.91
N THR A 66 -3.32 6.61 9.27
CA THR A 66 -4.73 6.22 9.24
C THR A 66 -5.19 5.65 10.58
N ALA A 67 -4.35 4.85 11.27
CA ALA A 67 -4.65 4.32 12.59
C ALA A 67 -4.78 5.44 13.65
N LYS A 68 -3.90 6.45 13.59
CA LYS A 68 -4.00 7.65 14.44
C LYS A 68 -5.31 8.41 14.25
N LYS A 69 -5.86 8.43 13.04
CA LYS A 69 -7.15 9.10 12.79
C LYS A 69 -8.31 8.28 13.34
N ILE A 70 -8.26 6.96 13.20
CA ILE A 70 -9.35 6.07 13.63
C ILE A 70 -9.33 5.84 15.16
N SER A 71 -8.18 6.00 15.82
CA SER A 71 -8.07 5.82 17.28
C SER A 71 -9.03 6.71 18.07
N PHE A 72 -9.34 7.91 17.58
CA PHE A 72 -10.26 8.85 18.24
C PHE A 72 -11.72 8.39 18.21
N SER A 73 -12.11 7.63 17.19
CA SER A 73 -13.48 7.15 16.99
C SER A 73 -13.64 5.67 17.32
N LEU A 74 -12.57 4.98 17.71
CA LEU A 74 -12.50 3.52 17.79
C LEU A 74 -13.53 2.92 18.76
N ASP A 75 -13.81 3.62 19.85
CA ASP A 75 -14.74 3.17 20.89
C ASP A 75 -16.21 3.49 20.53
N GLN A 76 -16.44 4.32 19.52
CA GLN A 76 -17.77 4.78 19.10
C GLN A 76 -18.30 4.05 17.87
N ILE A 77 -17.43 3.38 17.11
CA ILE A 77 -17.78 2.69 15.87
C ILE A 77 -17.67 1.18 16.02
N SER A 78 -18.54 0.45 15.33
CA SER A 78 -18.49 -1.01 15.34
C SER A 78 -17.18 -1.51 14.73
N TYR A 79 -16.68 -2.64 15.26
CA TYR A 79 -15.44 -3.29 14.84
C TYR A 79 -15.29 -3.41 13.31
N LEU A 80 -16.31 -3.95 12.63
CA LEU A 80 -16.29 -4.10 11.17
C LEU A 80 -16.28 -2.77 10.43
N LYS A 81 -16.95 -1.75 10.98
CA LYS A 81 -16.94 -0.39 10.41
C LYS A 81 -15.56 0.25 10.55
N ALA A 82 -14.87 0.06 11.68
CA ALA A 82 -13.49 0.51 11.87
C ALA A 82 -12.53 -0.16 10.88
N CYS A 83 -12.65 -1.48 10.68
CA CYS A 83 -11.84 -2.24 9.72
C CYS A 83 -12.07 -1.77 8.29
N SER A 84 -13.34 -1.60 7.90
CA SER A 84 -13.71 -1.11 6.57
C SER A 84 -13.20 0.31 6.32
N GLN A 85 -13.40 1.23 7.28
CA GLN A 85 -12.90 2.61 7.17
C GLN A 85 -11.38 2.67 7.07
N PHE A 86 -10.67 1.87 7.88
CA PHE A 86 -9.20 1.79 7.82
C PHE A 86 -8.73 1.29 6.45
N SER A 87 -9.26 0.15 6.00
CA SER A 87 -8.85 -0.45 4.73
C SER A 87 -9.16 0.47 3.55
N PHE A 88 -10.33 1.10 3.51
CA PHE A 88 -10.69 2.03 2.46
C PHE A 88 -9.80 3.27 2.45
N ALA A 89 -9.50 3.85 3.62
CA ALA A 89 -8.66 5.04 3.73
C ALA A 89 -7.19 4.79 3.37
N VAL A 90 -6.65 3.61 3.66
CA VAL A 90 -5.29 3.22 3.23
C VAL A 90 -5.28 2.92 1.72
N SER A 91 -6.23 2.12 1.25
CA SER A 91 -6.27 1.66 -0.15
C SER A 91 -6.51 2.81 -1.13
N SER A 92 -7.41 3.74 -0.83
CA SER A 92 -7.66 4.92 -1.67
C SER A 92 -6.41 5.78 -1.83
N LYS A 93 -5.66 6.03 -0.76
CA LYS A 93 -4.39 6.77 -0.82
C LYS A 93 -3.33 6.02 -1.61
N LEU A 94 -3.26 4.70 -1.48
CA LEU A 94 -2.34 3.89 -2.28
C LEU A 94 -2.64 3.96 -3.76
N ILE A 95 -3.91 3.80 -4.15
CA ILE A 95 -4.36 3.92 -5.55
C ILE A 95 -3.95 5.29 -6.11
N VAL A 96 -4.31 6.37 -5.43
CA VAL A 96 -3.99 7.74 -5.88
C VAL A 96 -2.47 7.93 -6.01
N SER A 97 -1.70 7.43 -5.05
CA SER A 97 -0.24 7.57 -5.07
C SER A 97 0.39 6.81 -6.24
N LEU A 98 -0.02 5.56 -6.46
CA LEU A 98 0.47 4.73 -7.57
C LEU A 98 0.10 5.32 -8.93
N PHE A 99 -1.13 5.83 -9.08
CA PHE A 99 -1.54 6.55 -10.29
C PHE A 99 -0.70 7.81 -10.50
N THR A 100 -0.46 8.59 -9.45
CA THR A 100 0.35 9.82 -9.53
C THR A 100 1.78 9.50 -9.96
N ILE A 101 2.39 8.48 -9.38
CA ILE A 101 3.74 8.01 -9.72
C ILE A 101 3.79 7.57 -11.18
N TYR A 102 2.82 6.77 -11.63
CA TYR A 102 2.73 6.32 -13.02
C TYR A 102 2.63 7.50 -13.99
N THR A 103 1.73 8.45 -13.72
CA THR A 103 1.54 9.64 -14.56
C THR A 103 2.83 10.47 -14.64
N ILE A 104 3.50 10.73 -13.52
CA ILE A 104 4.78 11.44 -13.50
C ILE A 104 5.85 10.65 -14.27
N GLY A 105 5.93 9.33 -14.07
CA GLY A 105 6.87 8.45 -14.77
C GLY A 105 6.70 8.47 -16.28
N MET A 106 5.46 8.55 -16.76
CA MET A 106 5.13 8.70 -18.18
C MET A 106 5.57 10.05 -18.74
N PHE A 107 5.46 11.14 -17.97
CA PHE A 107 5.95 12.46 -18.37
C PHE A 107 7.48 12.51 -18.43
N VAL A 108 8.17 11.93 -17.44
CA VAL A 108 9.64 11.98 -17.33
C VAL A 108 10.33 11.13 -18.39
N ASN A 109 9.85 9.90 -18.63
CA ASN A 109 10.50 8.99 -19.57
C ASN A 109 10.22 9.33 -21.04
N GLY A 110 9.32 10.28 -21.31
CA GLY A 110 8.92 10.66 -22.65
C GLY A 110 8.12 9.56 -23.34
N ILE A 111 6.96 9.91 -23.89
CA ILE A 111 6.23 8.98 -24.76
C ILE A 111 7.00 8.88 -26.08
N SER A 112 7.93 7.94 -26.16
CA SER A 112 8.72 7.68 -27.37
C SER A 112 7.79 7.38 -28.55
N PHE A 113 7.95 8.16 -29.63
CA PHE A 113 7.08 8.17 -30.81
C PHE A 113 7.06 6.82 -31.57
N ALA A 114 8.08 5.97 -31.37
CA ALA A 114 8.21 4.67 -32.03
C ALA A 114 7.25 3.59 -31.48
N LEU A 115 6.67 3.80 -30.29
CA LEU A 115 5.77 2.85 -29.61
C LEU A 115 4.28 3.21 -29.77
N ARG A 116 3.94 4.19 -30.62
CA ARG A 116 2.60 4.82 -30.65
C ARG A 116 1.41 3.87 -30.80
N SER A 117 1.60 2.73 -31.47
CA SER A 117 0.57 1.69 -31.61
C SER A 117 0.44 0.75 -30.40
N GLN A 118 1.49 0.62 -29.58
CA GLN A 118 1.53 -0.24 -28.39
C GLN A 118 1.19 0.52 -27.09
N ILE A 119 1.28 1.86 -27.12
CA ILE A 119 0.90 2.75 -26.01
C ILE A 119 -0.47 2.40 -25.39
N PRO A 120 -1.57 2.19 -26.15
CA PRO A 120 -2.88 1.96 -25.53
C PRO A 120 -2.90 0.65 -24.74
N TYR A 121 -2.27 -0.41 -25.27
CA TYR A 121 -2.21 -1.71 -24.63
C TYR A 121 -1.29 -1.69 -23.40
N GLN A 122 -0.18 -0.96 -23.46
CA GLN A 122 0.75 -0.82 -22.35
C GLN A 122 0.14 0.03 -21.22
N ILE A 123 -0.56 1.12 -21.55
CA ILE A 123 -1.33 1.92 -20.58
C ILE A 123 -2.41 1.06 -19.92
N LEU A 124 -3.20 0.34 -20.72
CA LEU A 124 -4.27 -0.53 -20.23
C LEU A 124 -3.72 -1.59 -19.27
N PHE A 125 -2.64 -2.25 -19.66
CA PHE A 125 -1.98 -3.26 -18.84
C PHE A 125 -1.44 -2.68 -17.53
N THR A 126 -0.77 -1.53 -17.57
CA THR A 126 -0.28 -0.86 -16.35
C THR A 126 -1.41 -0.44 -15.41
N ILE A 127 -2.53 0.08 -15.95
CA ILE A 127 -3.71 0.39 -15.14
C ILE A 127 -4.29 -0.88 -14.50
N LEU A 128 -4.39 -1.96 -15.26
CA LEU A 128 -4.88 -3.26 -14.76
C LEU A 128 -3.98 -3.78 -13.63
N MET A 129 -2.66 -3.61 -13.77
CA MET A 129 -1.67 -4.00 -12.76
C MET A 129 -1.75 -3.14 -11.50
N ILE A 130 -1.92 -1.82 -11.63
CA ILE A 130 -2.14 -0.92 -10.48
C ILE A 130 -3.42 -1.31 -9.73
N LEU A 131 -4.49 -1.62 -10.47
CA LEU A 131 -5.76 -2.06 -9.89
C LEU A 131 -5.62 -3.41 -9.18
N PHE A 132 -4.96 -4.38 -9.80
CA PHE A 132 -4.70 -5.69 -9.20
C PHE A 132 -3.88 -5.55 -7.91
N LEU A 133 -2.77 -4.81 -7.96
CA LEU A 133 -1.91 -4.57 -6.80
C LEU A 133 -2.68 -3.86 -5.67
N SER A 134 -3.48 -2.86 -6.02
CA SER A 134 -4.31 -2.13 -5.07
C SER A 134 -5.38 -3.01 -4.45
N PHE A 135 -5.96 -3.92 -5.21
CA PHE A 135 -6.95 -4.89 -4.71
C PHE A 135 -6.32 -5.90 -3.76
N THR A 136 -5.15 -6.46 -4.12
CA THR A 136 -4.39 -7.36 -3.22
C THR A 136 -4.01 -6.65 -1.92
N LEU A 137 -3.53 -5.41 -2.01
CA LEU A 137 -3.21 -4.59 -0.84
C LEU A 137 -4.44 -4.27 0.00
N MET A 138 -5.59 -4.01 -0.62
CA MET A 138 -6.86 -3.77 0.09
C MET A 138 -7.31 -4.99 0.88
N LEU A 139 -7.24 -6.18 0.30
CA LEU A 139 -7.55 -7.44 0.98
C LEU A 139 -6.60 -7.70 2.15
N LEU A 140 -5.29 -7.57 1.93
CA LEU A 140 -4.28 -7.73 2.98
C LEU A 140 -4.49 -6.70 4.11
N THR A 141 -4.72 -5.44 3.76
CA THR A 141 -4.99 -4.36 4.73
C THR A 141 -6.26 -4.65 5.53
N PHE A 142 -7.31 -5.15 4.88
CA PHE A 142 -8.54 -5.53 5.56
C PHE A 142 -8.31 -6.69 6.53
N LEU A 143 -7.67 -7.77 6.09
CA LEU A 143 -7.34 -8.92 6.94
C LEU A 143 -6.45 -8.52 8.12
N SER A 144 -5.43 -7.69 7.89
CA SER A 144 -4.59 -7.15 8.96
C SER A 144 -5.38 -6.27 9.92
N SER A 145 -6.30 -5.45 9.42
CA SER A 145 -7.17 -4.61 10.25
C SER A 145 -8.08 -5.39 11.16
N LEU A 146 -8.59 -6.55 10.71
CA LEU A 146 -9.36 -7.45 11.56
C LEU A 146 -8.54 -7.85 12.80
N VAL A 147 -7.27 -8.23 12.61
CA VAL A 147 -6.42 -8.68 13.70
C VAL A 147 -6.11 -7.53 14.67
N PHE A 148 -5.56 -6.41 14.18
CA PHE A 148 -5.07 -5.37 15.09
C PHE A 148 -6.19 -4.57 15.76
N ILE A 149 -7.32 -4.33 15.07
CA ILE A 149 -8.44 -3.60 15.68
C ILE A 149 -9.06 -4.44 16.80
N LYS A 150 -9.18 -5.76 16.61
CA LYS A 150 -9.69 -6.67 17.65
C LYS A 150 -8.76 -6.72 18.86
N LEU A 151 -7.44 -6.76 18.63
CA LEU A 151 -6.44 -6.70 19.70
C LEU A 151 -6.46 -5.36 20.45
N SER A 152 -6.78 -4.25 19.77
CA SER A 152 -6.88 -2.94 20.38
C SER A 152 -8.17 -2.72 21.18
N GLN A 153 -9.27 -3.37 20.79
CA GLN A 153 -10.56 -3.32 21.48
C GLN A 153 -10.68 -4.34 22.62
N ASN A 154 -9.77 -5.31 22.75
CA ASN A 154 -9.83 -6.31 23.81
C ASN A 154 -9.34 -5.72 25.16
N PRO A 155 -10.22 -5.54 26.16
CA PRO A 155 -9.83 -5.01 27.46
C PRO A 155 -8.92 -5.96 28.26
N GLN A 156 -8.78 -7.23 27.88
CA GLN A 156 -7.97 -8.21 28.63
C GLN A 156 -6.45 -8.03 28.51
N ASN A 157 -5.95 -7.09 27.70
CA ASN A 157 -4.53 -6.68 27.69
C ASN A 157 -4.19 -5.72 28.86
N LEU A 158 -4.81 -5.94 30.02
CA LEU A 158 -4.73 -5.13 31.26
C LEU A 158 -4.07 -5.86 32.44
N ASN A 159 -3.61 -7.11 32.27
CA ASN A 159 -2.78 -7.80 33.25
C ASN A 159 -1.33 -7.87 32.77
#